data_AF-A0A3S4JPP0-F1
#
_entry.id   AF-A0A3S4JPP0-F1
#
_cell.length_a   1.000
_cell.length_b   1.000
_cell.length_c   1.000
_cell.angle_alpha   90.00
_cell.angle_beta   90.00
_cell.angle_gamma   90.00
#
_symmetry.space_group_name_H-M   'P 1'
#
loop_
_entity.id
_entity.type
_entity.pdbx_description
1 polymer ?
#
loop_
_entity_poly.entity_id
_entity_poly.type
_entity_poly.pdbx_seq_one_letter_code
_entity_poly.pdbx_strand_id
1 'polypeptide(L)'
;MRQTLENDLRACAQGEVSVALYRLDELEGQPVAHFHGTCIDDQDITIDNYQFSTDYLENAASGEKVVEETLVSHLLKSNCLITHQPDWGSIQICYRGRKIDREKLLRYLVSFRHHNEFHEQCVERIFNDLLRFCQPEKLSVYARYTRRGGLDINPWRSNTDFVPATGRLVRQ
;
A
#
# COMPACT_ATOMS: atom_id res chain seq x y z
N MET A 1 20.90 -20.03 -12.03
CA MET A 1 20.12 -19.46 -10.91
C MET A 1 19.06 -18.48 -11.39
N ARG A 2 19.40 -17.28 -11.90
CA ARG A 2 18.40 -16.27 -12.34
C ARG A 2 17.32 -16.84 -13.26
N GLN A 3 17.72 -17.50 -14.35
CA GLN A 3 16.78 -18.10 -15.31
C GLN A 3 15.87 -19.16 -14.70
N THR A 4 16.41 -19.96 -13.77
CA THR A 4 15.64 -21.00 -13.05
C THR A 4 14.53 -20.33 -12.22
N LEU A 5 14.90 -19.35 -11.39
CA LEU A 5 13.93 -18.59 -10.59
C LEU A 5 12.86 -17.93 -11.47
N GLU A 6 13.29 -17.30 -12.56
CA GLU A 6 12.37 -16.62 -13.48
C GLU A 6 11.36 -17.61 -14.10
N ASN A 7 11.81 -18.77 -14.58
CA ASN A 7 10.94 -19.78 -15.16
C ASN A 7 9.96 -20.38 -14.14
N ASP A 8 10.46 -20.74 -12.95
CA ASP A 8 9.66 -21.37 -11.90
C ASP A 8 8.59 -20.41 -11.38
N LEU A 9 8.95 -19.13 -11.15
CA LEU A 9 8.01 -18.11 -10.72
C LEU A 9 6.99 -17.76 -11.79
N ARG A 10 7.38 -17.70 -13.07
CA ARG A 10 6.43 -17.53 -14.20
C ARG A 10 5.42 -18.67 -14.26
N ALA A 11 5.89 -19.91 -14.12
CA ALA A 11 5.01 -21.08 -14.13
C ALA A 11 4.01 -21.05 -12.96
N CYS A 12 4.45 -20.64 -11.77
CA CYS A 12 3.59 -20.50 -10.59
C CYS A 12 2.59 -19.33 -10.71
N ALA A 13 3.04 -18.17 -11.15
CA ALA A 13 2.21 -16.96 -11.28
C ALA A 13 1.29 -16.99 -12.51
N GLN A 14 1.54 -17.90 -13.47
CA GLN A 14 0.86 -17.96 -14.76
C GLN A 14 0.90 -16.62 -15.52
N GLY A 15 2.05 -15.94 -15.44
CA GLY A 15 2.27 -14.62 -16.01
C GLY A 15 3.74 -14.26 -16.08
N GLU A 16 4.05 -13.13 -16.71
CA GLU A 16 5.42 -12.64 -16.83
C GLU A 16 5.97 -12.20 -15.47
N VAL A 17 7.15 -12.72 -15.13
CA VAL A 17 7.91 -12.36 -13.93
C VAL A 17 9.31 -11.94 -14.37
N SER A 18 9.80 -10.84 -13.79
CA SER A 18 11.18 -10.38 -13.95
C SER A 18 11.98 -10.65 -12.68
N VAL A 19 13.21 -11.13 -12.82
CA VAL A 19 14.10 -11.44 -11.69
C VAL A 19 15.43 -10.70 -11.83
N ALA A 20 15.76 -9.90 -10.83
CA ALA A 20 17.09 -9.31 -10.66
C ALA A 20 17.80 -9.98 -9.47
N LEU A 21 19.08 -10.30 -9.64
CA LEU A 21 19.94 -10.82 -8.57
C LEU A 21 21.09 -9.84 -8.37
N TYR A 22 21.30 -9.46 -7.11
CA TYR A 22 22.38 -8.56 -6.70
C TYR A 22 23.29 -9.30 -5.74
N ARG A 23 24.60 -9.07 -5.85
CA ARG A 23 25.54 -9.44 -4.79
C ARG A 23 25.41 -8.46 -3.63
N LEU A 24 25.88 -8.86 -2.45
CA LEU A 24 25.73 -8.05 -1.23
C LEU A 24 26.51 -6.72 -1.32
N ASP A 25 27.69 -6.73 -1.95
CA ASP A 25 28.53 -5.55 -2.20
C ASP A 25 27.89 -4.54 -3.16
N GLU A 26 26.99 -4.99 -4.05
CA GLU A 26 26.23 -4.11 -4.95
C GLU A 26 25.14 -3.30 -4.21
N LEU A 27 24.71 -3.79 -3.05
CA LEU A 27 23.67 -3.16 -2.22
C LEU A 27 24.23 -2.50 -0.96
N GLU A 28 25.49 -2.76 -0.63
CA GLU A 28 26.14 -2.20 0.54
C GLU A 28 26.18 -0.66 0.45
N GLY A 29 25.85 0.01 1.56
CA GLY A 29 25.80 1.47 1.61
C GLY A 29 24.57 2.12 0.96
N GLN A 30 23.63 1.37 0.39
CA GLN A 30 22.40 1.96 -0.15
C GLN A 30 21.57 2.65 0.97
N PRO A 31 21.08 3.88 0.73
CA PRO A 31 20.29 4.59 1.71
C PRO A 31 18.92 3.95 1.92
N VAL A 32 18.38 4.10 3.13
CA VAL A 32 16.97 3.80 3.40
C VAL A 32 16.11 4.84 2.69
N ALA A 33 15.16 4.37 1.87
CA ALA A 33 14.24 5.22 1.15
C ALA A 33 13.09 5.69 2.04
N HIS A 34 12.34 6.66 1.53
CA HIS A 34 11.10 7.15 2.11
C HIS A 34 10.05 7.27 1.02
N PHE A 35 8.78 7.17 1.39
CA PHE A 35 7.72 7.57 0.48
C PHE A 35 7.65 9.08 0.35
N HIS A 36 7.42 9.54 -0.87
CA HIS A 36 7.16 10.95 -1.16
C HIS A 36 5.66 11.24 -0.98
N GLY A 37 5.32 12.44 -0.54
CA GLY A 37 3.94 12.87 -0.32
C GLY A 37 3.70 13.42 1.08
N THR A 38 2.44 13.75 1.35
CA THR A 38 2.03 14.24 2.67
C THR A 38 1.71 13.07 3.58
N CYS A 39 2.45 12.93 4.68
CA CYS A 39 2.09 11.96 5.72
C CYS A 39 0.78 12.40 6.40
N ILE A 40 -0.19 11.48 6.51
CA ILE A 40 -1.49 11.74 7.15
C ILE A 40 -1.58 11.16 8.56
N ASP A 41 -0.50 10.63 9.12
CA ASP A 41 -0.55 9.89 10.40
C ASP A 41 -0.68 10.80 11.63
N ASP A 42 -0.13 12.01 11.56
CA ASP A 42 -0.07 12.95 12.70
C ASP A 42 -1.35 13.80 12.75
N GLN A 43 -2.44 13.16 13.18
CA GLN A 43 -3.75 13.78 13.37
C GLN A 43 -4.19 13.63 14.82
N ASP A 44 -4.69 14.71 15.42
CA ASP A 44 -5.25 14.71 16.77
C ASP A 44 -6.68 14.14 16.75
N ILE A 45 -6.78 12.81 16.56
CA ILE A 45 -8.04 12.07 16.47
C ILE A 45 -8.03 10.88 17.41
N THR A 46 -9.19 10.57 18.02
CA THR A 46 -9.37 9.35 18.80
C THR A 46 -9.90 8.22 17.93
N ILE A 47 -9.28 7.04 18.05
CA ILE A 47 -9.72 5.78 17.41
C ILE A 47 -10.18 4.83 18.51
N ASP A 48 -11.49 4.62 18.59
CA ASP A 48 -12.18 3.78 19.57
C ASP A 48 -12.64 2.43 18.99
N ASN A 49 -12.68 2.30 17.66
CA ASN A 49 -13.04 1.09 16.95
C ASN A 49 -11.99 0.70 15.89
N TYR A 50 -11.63 -0.59 15.87
CA TYR A 50 -10.69 -1.21 14.93
C TYR A 50 -11.34 -2.28 14.04
N GLN A 51 -12.66 -2.40 14.07
CA GLN A 51 -13.38 -3.22 13.11
C GLN A 51 -13.30 -2.57 11.73
N PHE A 52 -13.00 -3.38 10.73
CA PHE A 52 -12.97 -2.94 9.34
C PHE A 52 -14.34 -2.36 8.94
N SER A 53 -14.34 -1.16 8.36
CA SER A 53 -15.53 -0.54 7.79
C SER A 53 -15.16 0.37 6.62
N THR A 54 -15.89 0.23 5.51
CA THR A 54 -15.83 1.14 4.37
C THR A 54 -16.60 2.43 4.60
N ASP A 55 -17.43 2.51 5.64
CA ASP A 55 -18.34 3.64 5.89
C ASP A 55 -17.55 4.92 6.17
N TYR A 56 -16.32 4.80 6.66
CA TYR A 56 -15.40 5.94 6.81
C TYR A 56 -15.15 6.67 5.48
N LEU A 57 -15.25 5.99 4.33
CA LEU A 57 -15.06 6.60 3.01
C LEU A 57 -16.32 7.27 2.46
N GLU A 58 -17.48 7.11 3.10
CA GLU A 58 -18.69 7.82 2.69
C GLU A 58 -18.49 9.33 2.71
N ASN A 59 -18.75 9.98 1.58
CA ASN A 59 -18.56 11.41 1.41
C ASN A 59 -17.13 11.89 1.75
N ALA A 60 -16.12 11.02 1.67
CA ALA A 60 -14.72 11.37 1.93
C ALA A 60 -14.15 12.32 0.89
N ALA A 61 -14.72 12.38 -0.32
CA ALA A 61 -14.37 13.33 -1.37
C ALA A 61 -15.57 14.18 -1.80
N SER A 62 -16.25 14.81 -0.83
CA SER A 62 -17.51 15.55 -1.05
C SER A 62 -17.35 17.00 -1.53
N GLY A 63 -16.15 17.58 -1.40
CA GLY A 63 -15.88 18.93 -1.88
C GLY A 63 -15.72 19.03 -3.40
N GLU A 64 -15.79 20.25 -3.94
CA GLU A 64 -15.63 20.52 -5.37
C GLU A 64 -14.15 20.68 -5.79
N LYS A 65 -13.24 20.86 -4.83
CA LYS A 65 -11.82 21.08 -5.11
C LYS A 65 -11.18 19.84 -5.70
N VAL A 66 -10.82 19.89 -6.96
CA VAL A 66 -9.96 18.88 -7.62
C VAL A 66 -8.50 19.16 -7.28
N VAL A 67 -7.77 18.11 -6.92
CA VAL A 67 -6.34 18.13 -6.59
C VAL A 67 -5.63 17.00 -7.31
N GLU A 68 -4.31 17.14 -7.42
CA GLU A 68 -3.39 16.05 -7.74
C GLU A 68 -2.38 16.02 -6.59
N GLU A 69 -2.45 15.00 -5.74
CA GLU A 69 -1.60 14.90 -4.56
C GLU A 69 -1.21 13.46 -4.27
N THR A 70 -0.19 13.31 -3.42
CA THR A 70 0.25 12.01 -2.91
C THR A 70 0.16 12.02 -1.40
N LEU A 71 -0.55 11.04 -0.85
CA LEU A 71 -0.74 10.84 0.59
C LEU A 71 0.03 9.59 1.02
N VAL A 72 0.57 9.63 2.24
CA VAL A 72 1.35 8.55 2.82
C VAL A 72 0.83 8.23 4.21
N SER A 73 0.76 6.93 4.54
CA SER A 73 0.56 6.47 5.92
C SER A 73 1.51 5.33 6.25
N HIS A 74 2.04 5.32 7.47
CA HIS A 74 2.86 4.25 8.03
C HIS A 74 2.10 3.38 9.05
N LEU A 75 0.81 3.67 9.25
CA LEU A 75 -0.05 2.99 10.23
C LEU A 75 -0.80 1.78 9.68
N LEU A 76 -0.61 1.43 8.40
CA LEU A 76 -1.25 0.27 7.81
C LEU A 76 -0.79 -1.00 8.54
N LYS A 77 -1.77 -1.69 9.12
CA LYS A 77 -1.59 -2.99 9.74
C LYS A 77 -2.78 -3.86 9.40
N SER A 78 -2.54 -5.11 9.02
CA SER A 78 -3.55 -6.16 8.91
C SER A 78 -3.08 -7.41 9.66
N ASN A 79 -3.80 -8.51 9.55
CA ASN A 79 -3.39 -9.82 10.03
C ASN A 79 -3.28 -10.79 8.85
N CYS A 80 -2.27 -11.64 8.88
CA CYS A 80 -2.11 -12.68 7.87
C CYS A 80 -3.26 -13.69 7.98
N LEU A 81 -3.95 -13.96 6.87
CA LEU A 81 -5.11 -14.84 6.82
C LEU A 81 -4.85 -16.26 7.36
N ILE A 82 -3.62 -16.75 7.20
CA ILE A 82 -3.25 -18.14 7.56
C ILE A 82 -2.73 -18.24 9.00
N THR A 83 -1.92 -17.28 9.42
CA THR A 83 -1.18 -17.38 10.70
C THR A 83 -1.74 -16.48 11.80
N HIS A 84 -2.63 -15.55 11.44
CA HIS A 84 -3.15 -14.48 12.31
C HIS A 84 -2.08 -13.56 12.92
N GLN A 85 -0.82 -13.71 12.52
CA GLN A 85 0.25 -12.81 12.94
C GLN A 85 0.06 -11.44 12.28
N PRO A 86 0.54 -10.36 12.92
CA PRO A 86 0.40 -9.02 12.40
C PRO A 86 1.25 -8.78 11.15
N ASP A 87 0.67 -8.06 10.18
CA ASP A 87 1.35 -7.54 9.01
C ASP A 87 1.48 -6.04 9.12
N TRP A 88 2.70 -5.53 8.94
CA TRP A 88 2.99 -4.10 9.05
C TRP A 88 3.36 -3.54 7.68
N GLY A 89 2.74 -2.43 7.30
CA GLY A 89 2.96 -1.79 6.02
C GLY A 89 3.05 -0.28 6.11
N SER A 90 3.67 0.31 5.09
CA SER A 90 3.43 1.70 4.72
C SER A 90 2.66 1.72 3.41
N ILE A 91 1.82 2.72 3.20
CA ILE A 91 1.03 2.89 1.99
C ILE A 91 1.20 4.29 1.42
N GLN A 92 1.30 4.38 0.11
CA GLN A 92 1.32 5.60 -0.69
C GLN A 92 0.12 5.59 -1.62
N ILE A 93 -0.65 6.68 -1.61
CA ILE A 93 -1.85 6.86 -2.44
C ILE A 93 -1.62 8.11 -3.27
N CYS A 94 -1.36 7.92 -4.56
CA CYS A 94 -1.25 8.99 -5.54
C CYS A 94 -2.58 9.09 -6.30
N TYR A 95 -3.18 10.28 -6.37
CA TYR A 95 -4.45 10.43 -7.05
C TYR A 95 -4.65 11.82 -7.66
N ARG A 96 -5.50 11.87 -8.68
CA ARG A 96 -6.11 13.10 -9.20
C ARG A 96 -7.62 12.98 -9.09
N GLY A 97 -8.26 13.93 -8.42
CA GLY A 97 -9.71 13.93 -8.22
C GLY A 97 -10.14 14.92 -7.15
N ARG A 98 -11.39 14.80 -6.68
CA ARG A 98 -11.89 15.58 -5.53
C ARG A 98 -11.03 15.29 -4.30
N LYS A 99 -10.67 16.34 -3.57
CA LYS A 99 -9.79 16.23 -2.40
C LYS A 99 -10.39 15.28 -1.36
N ILE A 100 -9.63 14.25 -1.02
CA ILE A 100 -10.00 13.24 -0.01
C ILE A 100 -9.75 13.83 1.39
N ASP A 101 -10.72 13.62 2.27
CA ASP A 101 -10.63 13.94 3.68
C ASP A 101 -9.61 13.03 4.39
N ARG A 102 -8.63 13.67 5.05
CA ARG A 102 -7.47 12.98 5.63
C ARG A 102 -7.83 12.18 6.88
N GLU A 103 -8.79 12.65 7.68
CA GLU A 103 -9.23 11.93 8.87
C GLU A 103 -10.00 10.68 8.47
N LYS A 104 -10.95 10.81 7.55
CA LYS A 104 -11.73 9.69 7.00
C LYS A 104 -10.84 8.63 6.37
N LEU A 105 -9.87 9.04 5.56
CA LEU A 105 -8.91 8.13 4.96
C LEU A 105 -8.06 7.42 6.02
N LEU A 106 -7.57 8.14 7.04
CA LEU A 106 -6.77 7.55 8.10
C LEU A 106 -7.59 6.53 8.92
N ARG A 107 -8.83 6.86 9.29
CA ARG A 107 -9.74 5.93 10.00
C ARG A 107 -10.00 4.68 9.18
N TYR A 108 -10.24 4.83 7.88
CA TYR A 108 -10.37 3.69 6.96
C TYR A 108 -9.13 2.80 6.96
N LEU A 109 -7.93 3.37 6.80
CA LEU A 109 -6.67 2.60 6.81
C LEU A 109 -6.41 1.92 8.17
N VAL A 110 -6.71 2.59 9.28
CA VAL A 110 -6.56 1.99 10.62
C VAL A 110 -7.61 0.92 10.89
N SER A 111 -8.77 0.95 10.25
CA SER A 111 -9.80 -0.10 10.39
C SER A 111 -9.33 -1.49 9.92
N PHE A 112 -8.26 -1.56 9.12
CA PHE A 112 -7.62 -2.83 8.74
C PHE A 112 -6.89 -3.52 9.91
N ARG A 113 -6.69 -2.86 11.05
CA ARG A 113 -5.80 -3.32 12.13
C ARG A 113 -6.07 -4.74 12.59
N HIS A 114 -7.32 -5.19 12.62
CA HIS A 114 -7.71 -6.55 12.99
C HIS A 114 -8.24 -7.37 11.80
N HIS A 115 -8.22 -6.82 10.59
CA HIS A 115 -8.71 -7.47 9.39
C HIS A 115 -7.73 -8.53 8.90
N ASN A 116 -8.24 -9.69 8.50
CA ASN A 116 -7.44 -10.81 8.00
C ASN A 116 -7.42 -10.76 6.46
N GLU A 117 -6.27 -10.49 5.85
CA GLU A 117 -6.17 -10.37 4.39
C GLU A 117 -4.72 -10.54 3.92
N PHE A 118 -4.51 -11.07 2.72
CA PHE A 118 -3.19 -11.06 2.09
C PHE A 118 -2.80 -9.62 1.67
N HIS A 119 -1.51 -9.34 1.54
CA HIS A 119 -1.02 -7.99 1.27
C HIS A 119 -1.55 -7.45 -0.06
N GLU A 120 -1.59 -8.31 -1.08
CA GLU A 120 -2.06 -8.03 -2.42
C GLU A 120 -3.55 -7.71 -2.44
N GLN A 121 -4.34 -8.52 -1.73
CA GLN A 121 -5.78 -8.34 -1.59
C GLN A 121 -6.11 -7.06 -0.83
N CYS A 122 -5.36 -6.75 0.23
CA CYS A 122 -5.53 -5.53 1.00
C CYS A 122 -5.31 -4.28 0.13
N VAL A 123 -4.24 -4.23 -0.68
CA VAL A 123 -4.01 -3.10 -1.61
C VAL A 123 -5.08 -3.02 -2.69
N GLU A 124 -5.52 -4.16 -3.22
CA GLU A 124 -6.58 -4.20 -4.23
C GLU A 124 -7.92 -3.73 -3.67
N ARG A 125 -8.25 -4.08 -2.42
CA ARG A 125 -9.41 -3.56 -1.70
C ARG A 125 -9.32 -2.05 -1.54
N ILE A 126 -8.21 -1.53 -1.01
CA ILE A 126 -8.02 -0.08 -0.83
C ILE A 126 -8.18 0.66 -2.15
N PHE A 127 -7.60 0.13 -3.23
CA PHE A 127 -7.75 0.69 -4.56
C PHE A 127 -9.22 0.74 -5.03
N ASN A 128 -9.94 -0.39 -4.92
CA ASN A 128 -11.33 -0.48 -5.35
C ASN A 128 -12.29 0.36 -4.49
N ASP A 129 -12.07 0.41 -3.18
CA ASP A 129 -12.87 1.22 -2.26
C ASP A 129 -12.67 2.72 -2.56
N LEU A 130 -11.43 3.17 -2.76
CA LEU A 130 -11.16 4.55 -3.14
C LEU A 130 -11.75 4.91 -4.51
N LEU A 131 -11.65 4.01 -5.50
CA LEU A 131 -12.33 4.19 -6.79
C LEU A 131 -13.85 4.35 -6.62
N ARG A 132 -14.48 3.50 -5.81
CA ARG A 132 -15.93 3.50 -5.61
C ARG A 132 -16.42 4.74 -4.87
N PHE A 133 -15.80 5.06 -3.73
CA PHE A 133 -16.30 6.09 -2.81
C PHE A 133 -15.77 7.49 -3.12
N CYS A 134 -14.52 7.60 -3.57
CA CYS A 134 -13.89 8.90 -3.86
C CYS A 134 -13.96 9.27 -5.35
N GLN A 135 -14.10 8.27 -6.23
CA GLN A 135 -14.20 8.44 -7.69
C GLN A 135 -13.09 9.35 -8.28
N PRO A 136 -11.80 9.11 -7.94
CA PRO A 136 -10.71 9.84 -8.56
C PRO A 136 -10.61 9.49 -10.05
N GLU A 137 -10.15 10.44 -10.86
CA GLU A 137 -9.89 10.23 -12.28
C GLU A 137 -8.63 9.36 -12.48
N LYS A 138 -7.60 9.60 -11.66
CA LYS A 138 -6.37 8.81 -11.61
C LYS A 138 -6.15 8.34 -10.19
N LEU A 139 -5.75 7.08 -10.03
CA LEU A 139 -5.42 6.48 -8.75
C LEU A 139 -4.29 5.47 -8.92
N SER A 140 -3.30 5.56 -8.04
CA SER A 140 -2.30 4.55 -7.80
C SER A 140 -2.18 4.32 -6.29
N VAL A 141 -2.34 3.07 -5.87
CA VAL A 141 -2.17 2.65 -4.48
C VAL A 141 -0.98 1.71 -4.43
N TYR A 142 0.02 2.04 -3.62
CA TYR A 142 1.24 1.26 -3.46
C TYR A 142 1.53 1.02 -1.98
N ALA A 143 1.62 -0.24 -1.56
CA ALA A 143 2.03 -0.60 -0.20
C ALA A 143 3.37 -1.32 -0.19
N ARG A 144 4.07 -1.17 0.93
CA ARG A 144 5.36 -1.81 1.21
C ARG A 144 5.32 -2.41 2.60
N TYR A 145 5.27 -3.74 2.64
CA TYR A 145 5.15 -4.51 3.87
C TYR A 145 6.52 -4.92 4.41
N THR A 146 6.59 -5.15 5.72
CA THR A 146 7.76 -5.76 6.36
C THR A 146 7.88 -7.23 6.00
N ARG A 147 9.11 -7.75 5.90
CA ARG A 147 9.36 -9.13 5.48
C ARG A 147 8.77 -10.18 6.44
N ARG A 148 8.40 -11.33 5.87
CA ARG A 148 8.16 -12.60 6.59
C ARG A 148 9.05 -13.69 6.00
N GLY A 149 9.73 -14.44 6.86
CA GLY A 149 10.60 -15.54 6.40
C GLY A 149 11.69 -15.11 5.41
N GLY A 150 12.14 -13.85 5.47
CA GLY A 150 13.16 -13.30 4.57
C GLY A 150 12.64 -12.68 3.28
N LEU A 151 11.32 -12.68 3.03
CA LEU A 151 10.69 -12.12 1.82
C LEU A 151 9.69 -11.03 2.20
N ASP A 152 9.75 -9.88 1.55
CA ASP A 152 8.70 -8.86 1.60
C ASP A 152 7.86 -8.86 0.31
N ILE A 153 6.65 -8.31 0.41
CA ILE A 153 5.75 -8.13 -0.74
C ILE A 153 5.36 -6.66 -0.78
N ASN A 154 5.47 -6.04 -1.95
CA ASN A 154 5.26 -4.61 -2.17
C ASN A 154 4.18 -4.41 -3.26
N PRO A 155 2.90 -4.68 -2.96
CA PRO A 155 1.86 -4.67 -3.97
C PRO A 155 1.48 -3.25 -4.37
N TRP A 156 1.25 -3.04 -5.66
CA TRP A 156 0.66 -1.82 -6.20
C TRP A 156 -0.49 -2.13 -7.16
N ARG A 157 -1.41 -1.17 -7.28
CA ARG A 157 -2.53 -1.16 -8.23
C ARG A 157 -2.70 0.26 -8.77
N SER A 158 -2.94 0.41 -10.06
CA SER A 158 -3.07 1.72 -10.70
C SER A 158 -4.03 1.66 -11.89
N ASN A 159 -4.80 2.73 -12.13
CA ASN A 159 -5.57 2.93 -13.37
C ASN A 159 -4.87 3.90 -14.35
N THR A 160 -3.63 4.28 -14.05
CA THR A 160 -2.80 5.19 -14.84
C THR A 160 -1.35 4.68 -14.85
N ASP A 161 -0.49 5.30 -15.65
CA ASP A 161 0.93 4.98 -15.67
C ASP A 161 1.55 5.23 -14.30
N PHE A 162 2.14 4.18 -13.72
CA PHE A 162 2.74 4.23 -12.39
C PHE A 162 4.01 3.40 -12.37
N VAL A 163 5.09 3.99 -11.87
CA VAL A 163 6.37 3.32 -11.67
C VAL A 163 6.69 3.35 -10.18
N PRO A 164 6.63 2.20 -9.47
CA PRO A 164 6.91 2.17 -8.04
C PRO A 164 8.41 2.41 -7.78
N ALA A 165 8.72 3.24 -6.79
CA ALA A 165 10.08 3.36 -6.26
C ALA A 165 10.47 2.05 -5.54
N THR A 166 11.66 1.53 -5.79
CA THR A 166 12.09 0.19 -5.32
C THR A 166 12.94 0.19 -4.05
N GLY A 167 13.54 1.33 -3.65
CA GLY A 167 14.44 1.40 -2.49
C GLY A 167 13.75 1.08 -1.15
N ARG A 168 14.38 0.27 -0.27
CA ARG A 168 13.75 -0.24 0.96
C ARG A 168 13.33 0.87 1.93
N LEU A 169 12.17 0.74 2.57
CA LEU A 169 11.77 1.62 3.68
C LEU A 169 12.40 1.19 5.01
N VAL A 170 12.34 2.05 6.03
CA VAL A 170 13.04 1.87 7.32
C VAL A 170 12.68 0.59 8.09
N ARG A 171 11.49 0.02 7.87
CA ARG A 171 11.00 -1.19 8.55
C ARG A 171 11.17 -2.48 7.74
N GLN A 172 11.65 -2.41 6.49
CA GLN A 172 11.66 -3.55 5.57
C GLN A 172 12.90 -4.42 5.69
#